data_AF-A0A9D5FID8-F1
#
_entry.id   AF-A0A9D5FID8-F1
#
_cell.length_a   1.000
_cell.length_b   1.000
_cell.length_c   1.000
_cell.angle_alpha   90.00
_cell.angle_beta   90.00
_cell.angle_gamma   90.00
#
_symmetry.space_group_name_H-M   'P 1'
#
loop_
_entity.id
_entity.type
_entity.pdbx_description
1 polymer ?
#
loop_
_entity_poly.entity_id
_entity_poly.type
_entity_poly.pdbx_seq_one_letter_code
_entity_poly.pdbx_strand_id
1 'polypeptide(L)' 'MPVIVLHMLNEDPVQGDVDELPQRNDTLIYVRNPRRRDGKDIPYLEANVTTVVWPMSRISFIEILPGSEDEKIVSFVRD' A
#
# COMPACT_ATOMS: atom_id res chain seq x y z
N MET A 1 -1.32 -4.46 10.30
CA MET A 1 -0.45 -3.93 9.22
C MET A 1 -1.37 -3.20 8.25
N PRO A 2 -1.26 -1.86 8.13
CA PRO A 2 -2.04 -1.10 7.17
C PRO A 2 -1.79 -1.61 5.75
N VAL A 3 -2.86 -1.69 4.95
CA VAL A 3 -2.76 -1.99 3.53
C VAL A 3 -2.72 -0.68 2.78
N ILE A 4 -1.77 -0.54 1.86
CA ILE A 4 -1.61 0.67 1.05
C ILE A 4 -1.67 0.36 -0.44
N VAL A 5 -1.98 1.39 -1.22
CA VAL A 5 -1.79 1.41 -2.67
C VAL A 5 -0.85 2.56 -3.03
N LEU A 6 0.28 2.20 -3.65
CA LEU A 6 1.28 3.11 -4.19
C LEU A 6 0.96 3.44 -5.64
N HIS A 7 0.67 4.70 -5.92
CA HIS A 7 0.48 5.17 -7.30
C HIS A 7 1.81 5.63 -7.87
N MET A 8 2.47 4.71 -8.58
CA MET A 8 3.82 4.90 -9.13
C MET A 8 3.82 5.88 -10.32
N LEU A 9 4.88 6.66 -10.47
CA LEU A 9 5.04 7.54 -11.64
C LEU A 9 5.26 6.70 -12.91
N ASN A 10 4.36 6.86 -13.88
CA ASN A 10 4.38 6.21 -15.19
C ASN A 10 4.36 4.67 -15.13
N GLU A 11 3.83 4.10 -14.05
CA GLU A 11 3.77 2.67 -13.81
C GLU A 11 2.42 2.29 -13.19
N ASP A 12 2.07 1.01 -13.27
CA ASP A 12 0.85 0.49 -12.64
C ASP A 12 0.92 0.60 -11.10
N PRO A 13 -0.21 0.84 -10.41
CA PRO A 13 -0.23 0.90 -8.95
C PRO A 13 0.15 -0.42 -8.29
N VAL A 14 0.88 -0.31 -7.18
CA VAL A 14 1.30 -1.44 -6.35
C VAL A 14 0.52 -1.43 -5.04
N GLN A 15 -0.09 -2.56 -4.69
CA GLN A 15 -0.73 -2.78 -3.40
C GLN A 15 0.13 -3.69 -2.52
N GLY A 16 0.17 -3.41 -1.22
CA GLY A 16 0.84 -4.28 -0.25
C GLY A 16 0.65 -3.81 1.17
N ASP A 17 1.33 -4.50 2.09
CA ASP A 17 1.24 -4.24 3.52
C ASP A 17 2.46 -3.44 3.98
N VAL A 18 2.26 -2.53 4.93
CA VAL A 18 3.36 -1.86 5.64
C VAL A 18 3.32 -2.18 7.12
N ASP A 19 4.48 -2.21 7.76
CA ASP A 19 4.56 -2.31 9.21
C ASP A 19 4.05 -1.02 9.85
N GLU A 20 4.51 0.12 9.33
CA GLU A 20 4.17 1.47 9.78
C GLU A 20 3.96 2.39 8.57
N LEU A 21 3.10 3.41 8.72
CA LEU A 21 2.91 4.43 7.71
C LEU A 21 4.16 5.34 7.63
N PRO A 22 4.54 5.77 6.42
CA PRO A 22 5.71 6.61 6.26
C PRO A 22 5.54 7.97 6.96
N GLN A 23 6.64 8.45 7.54
CA GLN A 23 6.74 9.77 8.15
C GLN A 23 7.16 10.81 7.11
N ARG A 24 6.97 12.09 7.46
CA ARG A 24 7.26 13.23 6.57
C ARG A 24 8.68 13.25 5.99
N ASN A 25 9.66 12.71 6.72
CA ASN A 25 11.08 12.76 6.36
C ASN A 25 11.59 11.45 5.74
N ASP A 26 10.73 10.43 5.61
CA ASP A 26 11.13 9.17 5.02
C ASP A 26 11.35 9.35 3.52
N THR A 27 12.45 8.80 3.03
CA THR A 27 12.80 8.85 1.60
C THR A 27 12.52 7.52 0.89
N LEU A 28 12.23 6.48 1.66
CA LEU A 28 11.97 5.12 1.22
C LEU A 28 10.69 4.60 1.87
N ILE A 29 10.00 3.69 1.20
CA ILE A 29 8.91 2.91 1.78
C ILE A 29 9.15 1.42 1.57
N TYR A 30 8.96 0.66 2.64
CA TYR A 30 9.09 -0.80 2.65
C TYR A 30 7.69 -1.40 2.53
N VAL A 31 7.46 -2.19 1.50
CA VAL A 31 6.15 -2.81 1.23
C VAL A 31 6.31 -4.31 1.18
N ARG A 32 5.49 -5.01 1.97
CA ARG A 32 5.40 -6.46 2.02
C ARG A 32 4.30 -6.97 1.10
N ASN A 33 4.50 -8.18 0.58
CA ASN A 33 3.56 -8.85 -0.33
C ASN A 33 3.08 -7.95 -1.48
N PRO A 34 4.01 -7.28 -2.21
CA PRO A 34 3.65 -6.34 -3.24
C PRO A 34 2.99 -7.07 -4.42
N ARG A 35 1.87 -6.54 -4.86
CA ARG A 35 1.07 -7.08 -5.96
C ARG A 35 0.38 -5.96 -6.71
N ARG A 36 -0.13 -6.24 -7.89
CA ARG A 36 -1.04 -5.32 -8.58
C ARG A 36 -2.39 -5.31 -7.87
N ARG A 37 -3.19 -4.25 -8.10
CA ARG A 37 -4.55 -4.13 -7.51
C ARG A 37 -5.50 -5.28 -7.88
N ASP A 38 -5.28 -5.95 -9.02
CA ASP A 38 -6.04 -7.13 -9.43
C ASP A 38 -5.56 -8.43 -8.78
N GLY A 39 -4.58 -8.35 -7.88
CA GLY A 39 -4.01 -9.48 -7.14
C GLY A 39 -2.90 -10.23 -7.88
N LYS A 40 -2.56 -9.85 -9.11
CA LYS A 40 -1.49 -10.49 -9.88
C LYS A 40 -0.11 -9.98 -9.47
N ASP A 41 0.89 -10.77 -9.86
CA ASP A 41 2.30 -10.42 -9.69
C ASP A 41 2.67 -9.17 -10.49
N ILE A 42 3.69 -8.47 -10.00
CA ILE A 42 4.27 -7.30 -10.66
C ILE A 42 5.34 -7.78 -11.64
N PRO A 43 5.21 -7.52 -12.96
CA PRO A 43 6.04 -8.17 -13.98
C PRO A 43 7.55 -7.94 -13.86
N TYR A 44 7.98 -6.83 -13.25
CA TYR A 44 9.39 -6.46 -13.11
C TYR A 44 10.01 -6.92 -11.79
N LEU A 45 9.25 -7.59 -10.93
CA LEU A 45 9.74 -8.14 -9.66
C LEU A 45 10.10 -9.63 -9.80
N GLU A 46 11.06 -10.07 -8.98
CA GLU A 46 11.41 -11.48 -8.85
C GLU A 46 10.26 -12.29 -8.25
N ALA A 47 10.05 -13.52 -8.73
CA ALA A 47 8.90 -14.35 -8.38
C ALA A 47 8.75 -14.68 -6.88
N ASN A 48 9.85 -14.64 -6.12
CA ASN A 48 9.89 -14.98 -4.70
C ASN A 48 10.16 -13.76 -3.81
N VAL A 49 10.00 -12.53 -4.32
CA VAL A 49 10.18 -11.33 -3.50
C VAL A 49 9.04 -11.19 -2.49
N THR A 50 9.38 -10.99 -1.22
CA THR A 50 8.39 -10.81 -0.15
C THR A 50 8.33 -9.37 0.35
N THR A 51 9.38 -8.58 0.11
CA THR A 51 9.48 -7.18 0.51
C THR A 51 10.22 -6.39 -0.55
N VAL A 52 9.68 -5.24 -0.92
CA VAL A 52 10.31 -4.31 -1.86
C VAL A 52 10.42 -2.94 -1.22
N VAL A 53 11.50 -2.25 -1.54
CA VAL A 53 11.77 -0.89 -1.09
C VAL A 53 11.67 0.04 -2.28
N TRP A 54 10.76 1.01 -2.23
CA TRP A 54 10.64 2.04 -3.26
C TRP A 54 11.06 3.41 -2.73
N PRO A 55 11.73 4.24 -3.55
CA PRO A 55 11.97 5.63 -3.21
C PRO A 55 10.67 6.44 -3.31
N MET A 56 10.43 7.31 -2.33
CA MET A 56 9.26 8.21 -2.30
C MET A 56 9.19 9.10 -3.53
N SER A 57 10.33 9.46 -4.12
CA SER A 57 10.42 10.28 -5.32
C SER A 57 9.82 9.63 -6.58
N ARG A 58 9.49 8.32 -6.53
CA ARG A 58 8.84 7.58 -7.63
C ARG A 58 7.34 7.40 -7.42
N ILE A 59 6.79 7.90 -6.32
CA ILE A 59 5.39 7.72 -5.91
C ILE A 59 4.68 9.06 -6.04
N SER A 60 3.51 9.07 -6.70
CA SER A 60 2.68 10.26 -6.88
C SER A 60 1.88 10.56 -5.60
N PHE A 61 1.25 9.52 -5.06
CA PHE A 61 0.52 9.55 -3.79
C PHE A 61 0.32 8.11 -3.26
N ILE A 62 -0.11 8.02 -2.00
CA ILE A 62 -0.34 6.76 -1.28
C ILE A 62 -1.79 6.74 -0.81
N GLU A 63 -2.55 5.70 -1.16
CA GLU A 63 -3.84 5.41 -0.55
C GLU A 63 -3.62 4.52 0.68
N ILE A 64 -4.27 4.85 1.80
CA ILE A 64 -4.32 4.01 2.99
C ILE A 64 -5.70 3.36 2.98
N LEU A 65 -5.74 2.04 2.83
CA LEU A 65 -6.99 1.30 2.85
C LEU A 65 -7.42 1.07 4.31
N PRO A 66 -8.72 1.20 4.63
CA PRO A 66 -9.22 0.89 5.97
C PRO A 66 -8.86 -0.55 6.33
N GLY A 67 -8.35 -0.76 7.53
CA GLY A 67 -8.10 -2.11 8.03
C GLY A 67 -9.43 -2.81 8.33
N SER A 68 -9.41 -4.14 8.35
CA SER A 68 -10.58 -4.94 8.77
C SER A 68 -11.08 -4.63 10.19
N GLU A 69 -10.32 -3.88 11.00
CA GLU A 69 -10.73 -3.43 12.34
C GLU A 69 -11.52 -2.10 12.33
N ASP A 70 -11.40 -1.28 11.29
CA ASP A 70 -12.03 0.05 11.21
C ASP A 70 -13.49 0.01 10.71
N GLU A 71 -13.97 -1.13 10.21
CA GLU A 71 -15.35 -1.29 9.71
C GLU A 71 -16.44 -1.31 10.80
N LYS A 72 -16.10 -1.15 12.09
CA LYS A 72 -17.06 -1.31 13.20
C LYS A 72 -17.91 -0.08 13.58
N ILE A 73 -17.80 1.05 12.90
CA ILE A 73 -18.58 2.25 13.27
C ILE A 73 -19.60 2.60 12.17
N VAL A 74 -20.70 1.87 12.14
CA VAL A 74 -21.96 2.40 11.58
C VAL A 74 -23.04 2.32 12.65
N SER A 75 -23.02 3.27 13.59
CA SER A 75 -24.14 3.48 14.51
C SER A 75 -25.23 4.28 13.81
N PHE A 76 -26.19 3.59 13.18
CA PHE A 76 -27.43 4.25 12.77
C PHE A 76 -28.26 4.52 14.03
N VAL A 77 -28.22 5.76 14.53
CA VAL A 77 -29.26 6.25 15.45
C VAL A 77 -30.38 6.81 14.58
N ARG A 78 -31.56 6.19 14.66
CA ARG A 78 -32.82 6.78 14.17
C ARG A 78 -33.56 7.29 15.41
N ASP A 79 -33.79 8.60 15.47
CA ASP A 79 -34.79 9.22 16.36
C ASP A 79 -36.21 8.96 15.82
#